data_AF-A0AAE8JP25-F1
#
_entry.id   AF-A0AAE8JP25-F1
#
_cell.length_a   1.000
_cell.length_b   1.000
_cell.length_c   1.000
_cell.angle_alpha   90.00
_cell.angle_beta   90.00
_cell.angle_gamma   90.00
#
_symmetry.space_group_name_H-M   'P 1'
#
loop_
_entity.id
_entity.type
_entity.pdbx_description
1 polymer ?
#
loop_
_entity_poly.entity_id
_entity_poly.type
_entity_poly.pdbx_seq_one_letter_code
_entity_poly.pdbx_strand_id
1 'polypeptide(L)'
;MGLSSANRNASLGILDKNAQFIVSEAKTKLKERNASSSVEVTPLQVTEIPAAMRKMGWKRSAKLLDRWFSSPAWAMPESWKSGRDMPKALYIPSEHCDEETIKMSWVLNYPRVKEKFDELITTRAYSPAGLRQVVKRLKALGWDGRGAYTFGRYNIIGRPVVSAREMEQYYQNNFIPVGASSTRLFDTLDDIFGSLGGFNLKMGIFGTAFRDIDNKVYLDVKYAGVYAKDTFDFINETGQDQYLGTWTQDGILTRAKTALAYISTFNDSVKIYYYKLTGNKIAQIHNSDFQHYRDKNNKGGDFVILSDVLWLKQSGRYRLDWD
;
A
#
# COMPACT_ATOMS: atom_id res chain seq x y z
N MET A 1 -0.60 44.34 7.20
CA MET A 1 0.67 43.63 7.50
C MET A 1 0.39 42.60 8.55
N GLY A 2 0.74 41.33 8.31
CA GLY A 2 0.52 40.24 9.26
C GLY A 2 0.43 38.88 8.59
N LEU A 3 1.45 38.48 7.82
CA LEU A 3 1.59 37.09 7.38
C LEU A 3 2.05 36.26 8.59
N SER A 4 1.14 35.40 9.04
CA SER A 4 1.24 34.45 10.15
C SER A 4 2.57 33.71 10.21
N SER A 5 3.15 33.63 11.42
CA SER A 5 4.39 32.94 11.78
C SER A 5 4.36 31.43 11.53
N ALA A 6 3.19 30.82 11.31
CA ALA A 6 3.04 29.41 11.02
C ALA A 6 3.66 29.01 9.66
N ASN A 7 3.59 29.89 8.65
CA ASN A 7 4.12 29.59 7.31
C ASN A 7 5.65 29.60 7.23
N ARG A 8 6.34 30.33 8.12
CA ARG A 8 7.82 30.39 8.11
C ARG A 8 8.45 29.13 8.70
N ASN A 9 7.86 28.57 9.76
CA ASN A 9 8.39 27.36 10.41
C ASN A 9 8.22 26.12 9.52
N ALA A 10 7.14 26.03 8.74
CA ALA A 10 6.94 24.94 7.79
C ALA A 10 7.96 24.99 6.62
N SER A 11 8.24 26.17 6.07
CA SER A 11 9.27 26.31 5.03
C SER A 11 10.69 26.00 5.53
N LEU A 12 10.98 26.33 6.79
CA LEU A 12 12.28 26.05 7.43
C LEU A 12 12.49 24.53 7.60
N GLY A 13 11.46 23.76 7.97
CA GLY A 13 11.56 22.30 8.10
C GLY A 13 11.79 21.55 6.78
N ILE A 14 11.23 22.04 5.66
CA ILE A 14 11.46 21.47 4.32
C ILE A 14 12.87 21.81 3.81
N LEU A 15 13.36 23.02 4.12
CA LEU A 15 14.71 23.46 3.77
C LEU A 15 15.80 22.69 4.52
N ASP A 16 15.57 22.33 5.79
CA ASP A 16 16.55 21.62 6.62
C ASP A 16 16.81 20.18 6.12
N LYS A 17 15.74 19.43 5.77
CA LYS A 17 15.85 18.06 5.24
C LYS A 17 16.52 17.98 3.86
N ASN A 18 16.33 19.00 3.04
CA ASN A 18 16.92 19.08 1.70
C ASN A 18 18.20 19.92 1.67
N ALA A 19 18.72 20.37 2.82
CA ALA A 19 19.90 21.23 2.91
C ALA A 19 21.14 20.58 2.27
N GLN A 20 21.26 19.26 2.35
CA GLN A 20 22.32 18.49 1.68
C GLN A 20 22.30 18.65 0.14
N PHE A 21 21.15 18.99 -0.43
CA PHE A 21 21.01 19.26 -1.85
C PHE A 21 21.21 20.74 -2.22
N ILE A 22 21.38 21.63 -1.23
CA ILE A 22 21.67 23.04 -1.48
C ILE A 22 23.18 23.16 -1.79
N VAL A 23 23.52 23.90 -2.84
CA VAL A 23 24.91 24.19 -3.22
C VAL A 23 25.36 25.44 -2.47
N SER A 24 26.28 25.31 -1.53
CA SER A 24 27.13 26.41 -1.10
C SER A 24 28.38 26.44 -1.96
N GLU A 25 28.81 27.62 -2.39
CA GLU A 25 30.02 27.83 -3.19
C GLU A 25 31.25 27.12 -2.61
N ALA A 26 31.69 26.04 -3.25
CA ALA A 26 32.99 25.45 -2.94
C ALA A 26 34.08 26.21 -3.71
N LYS A 27 34.92 26.95 -2.99
CA LYS A 27 36.11 27.60 -3.55
C LYS A 27 37.26 26.60 -3.62
N THR A 28 37.41 25.93 -4.75
CA THR A 28 38.64 25.17 -5.04
C THR A 28 39.66 26.13 -5.64
N LYS A 29 40.65 26.55 -4.85
CA LYS A 29 41.85 27.20 -5.39
C LYS A 29 42.72 26.16 -6.07
N LEU A 30 42.85 26.24 -7.40
CA LEU A 30 44.14 26.12 -8.10
C LEU A 30 44.00 26.60 -9.56
N LYS A 31 44.88 27.55 -9.88
CA LYS A 31 45.18 28.27 -11.14
C LYS A 31 44.39 27.89 -12.41
N GLU A 32 43.86 28.96 -13.00
CA GLU A 32 43.37 29.16 -14.37
C GLU A 32 41.89 28.88 -14.66
N ARG A 33 41.19 30.01 -14.93
CA ARG A 33 39.83 30.22 -15.44
C ARG A 33 38.69 30.02 -14.43
N ASN A 34 38.21 31.17 -13.96
CA ASN A 34 36.94 31.38 -13.26
C ASN A 34 35.78 30.69 -13.98
N ALA A 35 35.40 29.52 -13.52
CA ALA A 35 34.09 28.95 -13.76
C ALA A 35 33.59 28.34 -12.45
N SER A 36 33.06 29.18 -11.56
CA SER A 36 32.18 28.69 -10.51
C SER A 36 30.92 28.18 -11.21
N SER A 37 30.77 26.85 -11.36
CA SER A 37 29.50 26.27 -11.77
C SER A 37 28.60 26.18 -10.54
N SER A 38 27.77 27.20 -10.33
CA SER A 38 26.65 27.08 -9.41
C SER A 38 25.57 26.21 -10.07
N VAL A 39 25.16 25.14 -9.40
CA VAL A 39 23.98 24.37 -9.80
C VAL A 39 22.86 24.80 -8.86
N GLU A 40 21.89 25.55 -9.38
CA GLU A 40 20.70 25.90 -8.61
C GLU A 40 19.79 24.67 -8.52
N VAL A 41 19.59 24.18 -7.30
CA VAL A 41 18.76 23.00 -7.02
C VAL A 41 17.40 23.47 -6.54
N THR A 42 16.35 23.08 -7.26
CA THR A 42 14.96 23.35 -6.89
C THR A 42 14.37 22.11 -6.25
N PRO A 43 13.85 22.16 -5.01
CA PRO A 43 13.21 21.00 -4.40
C PRO A 43 12.01 20.52 -5.22
N LEU A 44 11.98 19.21 -5.53
CA LEU A 44 10.83 18.58 -6.17
C LEU A 44 9.61 18.68 -5.25
N GLN A 45 8.46 19.11 -5.78
CA GLN A 45 7.20 19.14 -5.02
C GLN A 45 6.51 17.77 -5.05
N VAL A 46 5.79 17.41 -3.98
CA VAL A 46 5.03 16.14 -3.93
C VAL A 46 4.03 15.98 -5.07
N THR A 47 3.47 17.09 -5.57
CA THR A 47 2.56 17.11 -6.72
C THR A 47 3.22 16.74 -8.04
N GLU A 48 4.55 16.78 -8.13
CA GLU A 48 5.32 16.36 -9.32
C GLU A 48 5.58 14.84 -9.33
N ILE A 49 5.42 14.14 -8.20
CA ILE A 49 5.68 12.70 -8.06
C ILE A 49 4.81 11.84 -8.99
N PRO A 50 3.49 12.08 -9.17
CA PRO A 50 2.70 11.29 -10.11
C PRO A 50 3.25 11.34 -11.54
N ALA A 51 3.83 12.47 -11.97
CA ALA A 51 4.43 12.57 -13.31
C ALA A 51 5.72 11.72 -13.40
N ALA A 52 6.57 11.78 -12.36
CA ALA A 52 7.76 10.96 -12.25
C ALA A 52 7.44 9.46 -12.23
N MET A 53 6.43 9.04 -11.45
CA MET A 53 5.92 7.67 -11.42
C MET A 53 5.50 7.18 -12.81
N ARG A 54 4.75 8.00 -13.57
CA ARG A 54 4.35 7.63 -14.95
C ARG A 54 5.54 7.44 -15.88
N LYS A 55 6.58 8.29 -15.79
CA LYS A 55 7.80 8.15 -16.61
C LYS A 55 8.52 6.83 -16.37
N MET A 56 8.56 6.36 -15.12
CA MET A 56 9.17 5.08 -14.77
C MET A 56 8.21 3.87 -14.91
N GLY A 57 7.03 4.07 -15.49
CA GLY A 57 6.06 3.00 -15.72
C GLY A 57 5.19 2.62 -14.51
N TRP A 58 5.27 3.37 -13.41
CA TRP A 58 4.47 3.16 -12.20
C TRP A 58 3.07 3.75 -12.32
N LYS A 59 2.27 3.14 -13.18
CA LYS A 59 0.95 3.66 -13.58
C LYS A 59 -0.09 3.55 -12.46
N ARG A 60 -0.08 2.48 -11.67
CA ARG A 60 -1.03 2.30 -10.56
C ARG A 60 -0.69 3.20 -9.39
N SER A 61 0.59 3.32 -9.06
CA SER A 61 1.09 4.21 -8.02
C SER A 61 0.71 5.65 -8.32
N ALA A 62 0.95 6.10 -9.57
CA ALA A 62 0.58 7.44 -10.01
C ALA A 62 -0.94 7.67 -9.89
N LYS A 63 -1.75 6.71 -10.33
CA LYS A 63 -3.23 6.82 -10.30
C LYS A 63 -3.75 6.92 -8.85
N LEU A 64 -3.22 6.12 -7.94
CA LEU A 64 -3.58 6.19 -6.51
C LEU A 64 -3.19 7.53 -5.91
N LEU A 65 -2.01 8.05 -6.27
CA LEU A 65 -1.55 9.33 -5.80
C LEU A 65 -2.37 10.51 -6.38
N ASP A 66 -2.77 10.44 -7.65
CA ASP A 66 -3.71 11.41 -8.24
C ASP A 66 -5.06 11.40 -7.51
N ARG A 67 -5.58 10.19 -7.19
CA ARG A 67 -6.79 10.03 -6.38
C ARG A 67 -6.59 10.71 -5.02
N TRP A 68 -5.50 10.41 -4.33
CA TRP A 68 -5.19 11.01 -3.03
C TRP A 68 -5.20 12.55 -3.11
N PHE A 69 -4.50 13.15 -4.08
CA PHE A 69 -4.45 14.60 -4.27
C PHE A 69 -5.80 15.23 -4.64
N SER A 70 -6.69 14.52 -5.32
CA SER A 70 -8.01 15.03 -5.71
C SER A 70 -9.08 14.89 -4.62
N SER A 71 -8.90 13.94 -3.71
CA SER A 71 -9.80 13.68 -2.57
C SER A 71 -9.87 14.87 -1.60
N PRO A 72 -11.00 15.02 -0.88
CA PRO A 72 -11.10 15.94 0.26
C PRO A 72 -9.98 15.70 1.28
N ALA A 73 -9.52 16.75 1.97
CA ALA A 73 -8.57 16.59 3.07
C ALA A 73 -9.15 15.69 4.15
N TRP A 74 -8.61 14.47 4.24
CA TRP A 74 -8.98 13.50 5.25
C TRP A 74 -7.76 12.66 5.60
N ALA A 75 -7.39 12.66 6.88
CA ALA A 75 -6.38 11.78 7.42
C ALA A 75 -7.08 10.56 8.03
N MET A 76 -6.63 9.36 7.65
CA MET A 76 -7.17 8.14 8.25
C MET A 76 -6.84 8.12 9.76
N PRO A 77 -7.79 7.75 10.64
CA PRO A 77 -7.48 7.60 12.05
C PRO A 77 -6.42 6.52 12.28
N GLU A 78 -5.43 6.80 13.13
CA GLU A 78 -4.36 5.84 13.46
C GLU A 78 -4.90 4.52 14.01
N SER A 79 -6.02 4.56 14.74
CA SER A 79 -6.68 3.36 15.26
C SER A 79 -7.25 2.45 14.16
N TRP A 80 -7.46 2.94 12.94
CA TRP A 80 -7.82 2.11 11.80
C TRP A 80 -6.65 1.23 11.36
N LYS A 81 -5.41 1.73 11.43
CA LYS A 81 -4.20 0.96 11.08
C LYS A 81 -3.97 -0.21 12.03
N SER A 82 -4.15 0.03 13.33
CA SER A 82 -4.10 -1.05 14.33
C SER A 82 -5.28 -2.03 14.25
N GLY A 83 -6.27 -1.75 13.39
CA GLY A 83 -7.48 -2.55 13.23
C GLY A 83 -8.48 -2.43 14.38
N ARG A 84 -8.24 -1.53 15.33
CA ARG A 84 -9.04 -1.39 16.56
C ARG A 84 -10.41 -0.79 16.29
N ASP A 85 -10.44 0.32 15.56
CA ASP A 85 -11.67 1.10 15.33
C ASP A 85 -12.07 1.21 13.86
N MET A 86 -11.47 0.39 12.98
CA MET A 86 -11.84 0.38 11.57
C MET A 86 -13.31 -0.08 11.45
N PRO A 87 -14.19 0.72 10.79
CA PRO A 87 -15.56 0.31 10.53
C PRO A 87 -15.59 -1.03 9.79
N LYS A 88 -16.68 -1.79 9.97
CA LYS A 88 -16.84 -3.01 9.17
C LYS A 88 -16.81 -2.63 7.69
N ALA A 89 -16.22 -3.48 6.87
CA ALA A 89 -15.87 -3.13 5.49
C ALA A 89 -17.06 -2.68 4.63
N LEU A 90 -18.30 -3.12 4.89
CA LEU A 90 -19.48 -2.64 4.17
C LEU A 90 -19.91 -1.21 4.55
N TYR A 91 -19.42 -0.67 5.67
CA TYR A 91 -19.78 0.66 6.18
C TYR A 91 -18.68 1.71 5.96
N ILE A 92 -17.54 1.36 5.36
CA ILE A 92 -16.53 2.34 4.99
C ILE A 92 -17.08 3.16 3.80
N PRO A 93 -17.17 4.50 3.87
CA PRO A 93 -17.64 5.30 2.75
C PRO A 93 -16.84 5.06 1.46
N SER A 94 -17.47 5.18 0.30
CA SER A 94 -16.79 4.98 -1.00
C SER A 94 -15.69 6.00 -1.26
N GLU A 95 -15.81 7.21 -0.71
CA GLU A 95 -14.75 8.23 -0.74
C GLU A 95 -13.46 7.75 -0.03
N HIS A 96 -13.59 6.96 1.03
CA HIS A 96 -12.48 6.42 1.83
C HIS A 96 -12.12 4.98 1.46
N CYS A 97 -12.58 4.49 0.30
CA CYS A 97 -12.24 3.15 -0.16
C CYS A 97 -12.10 3.10 -1.70
N ASP A 98 -10.94 2.69 -2.18
CA ASP A 98 -10.72 2.39 -3.59
C ASP A 98 -10.96 0.89 -3.86
N GLU A 99 -11.89 0.60 -4.78
CA GLU A 99 -12.25 -0.76 -5.20
C GLU A 99 -11.94 -1.03 -6.69
N GLU A 100 -11.30 -0.06 -7.35
CA GLU A 100 -11.24 0.02 -8.81
C GLU A 100 -9.82 0.01 -9.36
N THR A 101 -8.87 0.61 -8.64
CA THR A 101 -7.53 0.86 -9.17
C THR A 101 -6.69 -0.41 -9.14
N ILE A 102 -6.77 -1.18 -8.07
CA ILE A 102 -6.02 -2.42 -7.89
C ILE A 102 -6.88 -3.61 -8.26
N LYS A 103 -6.39 -4.45 -9.17
CA LYS A 103 -7.05 -5.68 -9.60
C LYS A 103 -6.16 -6.88 -9.35
N MET A 104 -6.74 -8.00 -8.94
CA MET A 104 -6.02 -9.26 -8.70
C MET A 104 -5.27 -9.72 -9.95
N SER A 105 -5.86 -9.52 -11.14
CA SER A 105 -5.20 -9.82 -12.42
C SER A 105 -3.92 -9.00 -12.65
N TRP A 106 -3.83 -7.79 -12.10
CA TRP A 106 -2.61 -6.98 -12.14
C TRP A 106 -1.63 -7.40 -11.05
N VAL A 107 -2.13 -7.57 -9.82
CA VAL A 107 -1.33 -7.96 -8.65
C VAL A 107 -0.59 -9.29 -8.88
N LEU A 108 -1.21 -10.25 -9.57
CA LEU A 108 -0.62 -11.57 -9.83
C LEU A 108 0.41 -11.59 -10.96
N ASN A 109 0.62 -10.48 -11.69
CA ASN A 109 1.73 -10.38 -12.65
C ASN A 109 3.10 -10.24 -11.97
N TYR A 110 3.12 -10.00 -10.65
CA TYR A 110 4.35 -9.88 -9.88
C TYR A 110 4.71 -11.24 -9.25
N PRO A 111 5.85 -11.86 -9.64
CA PRO A 111 6.20 -13.22 -9.20
C PRO A 111 6.18 -13.42 -7.68
N ARG A 112 6.72 -12.44 -6.92
CA ARG A 112 6.72 -12.47 -5.45
C ARG A 112 5.33 -12.49 -4.82
N VAL A 113 4.35 -11.92 -5.51
CA VAL A 113 2.96 -11.93 -5.04
C VAL A 113 2.28 -13.23 -5.43
N LYS A 114 2.56 -13.72 -6.64
CA LYS A 114 2.09 -15.02 -7.09
C LYS A 114 2.53 -16.15 -6.16
N GLU A 115 3.78 -16.14 -5.69
CA GLU A 115 4.28 -17.10 -4.70
C GLU A 115 3.44 -17.09 -3.41
N LYS A 116 3.17 -15.90 -2.86
CA LYS A 116 2.36 -15.75 -1.65
C LYS A 116 0.89 -16.11 -1.86
N PHE A 117 0.36 -15.83 -3.05
CA PHE A 117 -0.96 -16.28 -3.46
C PHE A 117 -1.06 -17.81 -3.49
N ASP A 118 -0.07 -18.48 -4.08
CA ASP A 118 -0.01 -19.95 -4.17
C ASP A 118 0.12 -20.56 -2.75
N GLU A 119 0.94 -19.98 -1.86
CA GLU A 119 1.02 -20.37 -0.43
C GLU A 119 -0.34 -20.23 0.28
N LEU A 120 -1.03 -19.10 0.07
CA LEU A 120 -2.31 -18.80 0.71
C LEU A 120 -3.37 -19.85 0.36
N ILE A 121 -3.53 -20.17 -0.93
CA ILE A 121 -4.59 -21.08 -1.41
C ILE A 121 -4.29 -22.56 -1.14
N THR A 122 -3.02 -22.97 -1.17
CA THR A 122 -2.64 -24.39 -1.01
C THR A 122 -2.48 -24.81 0.43
N THR A 123 -1.97 -23.91 1.29
CA THR A 123 -1.51 -24.25 2.64
C THR A 123 -2.39 -23.61 3.71
N ARG A 124 -2.65 -22.31 3.60
CA ARG A 124 -3.30 -21.55 4.69
C ARG A 124 -4.81 -21.67 4.69
N ALA A 125 -5.43 -21.70 3.51
CA ALA A 125 -6.88 -21.77 3.31
C ALA A 125 -7.60 -22.79 4.21
N TYR A 126 -7.01 -23.97 4.33
CA TYR A 126 -7.59 -25.14 4.98
C TYR A 126 -6.85 -25.53 6.27
N SER A 127 -5.96 -24.66 6.75
CA SER A 127 -5.28 -24.87 8.03
C SER A 127 -6.30 -24.94 9.18
N PRO A 128 -5.97 -25.59 10.31
CA PRO A 128 -6.85 -25.62 11.48
C PRO A 128 -7.28 -24.23 11.95
N ALA A 129 -6.40 -23.23 11.88
CA ALA A 129 -6.73 -21.85 12.19
C ALA A 129 -7.75 -21.26 11.20
N GLY A 130 -7.57 -21.52 9.89
CA GLY A 130 -8.51 -21.10 8.85
C GLY A 130 -9.90 -21.73 9.00
N LEU A 131 -9.97 -23.03 9.30
CA LEU A 131 -11.24 -23.73 9.51
C LEU A 131 -11.94 -23.28 10.80
N ARG A 132 -11.21 -22.99 11.88
CA ARG A 132 -11.79 -22.36 13.08
C ARG A 132 -12.39 -20.99 12.77
N GLN A 133 -11.77 -20.20 11.89
CA GLN A 133 -12.38 -18.94 11.46
C GLN A 133 -13.66 -19.17 10.66
N VAL A 134 -13.70 -20.17 9.77
CA VAL A 134 -14.94 -20.56 9.07
C VAL A 134 -16.07 -20.88 10.05
N VAL A 135 -15.81 -21.66 11.10
CA VAL A 135 -16.79 -21.96 12.16
C VAL A 135 -17.31 -20.67 12.82
N LYS A 136 -16.41 -19.75 13.19
CA LYS A 136 -16.80 -18.45 13.76
C LYS A 136 -17.68 -17.65 12.79
N ARG A 137 -17.35 -17.62 11.50
CA ARG A 137 -18.13 -16.93 10.47
C ARG A 137 -19.52 -17.55 10.29
N LEU A 138 -19.60 -18.87 10.23
CA LEU A 138 -20.87 -19.59 10.13
C LEU A 138 -21.79 -19.31 11.33
N LYS A 139 -21.26 -19.39 12.56
CA LYS A 139 -22.00 -19.03 13.78
C LYS A 139 -22.45 -17.57 13.77
N ALA A 140 -21.58 -16.65 13.34
CA ALA A 140 -21.92 -15.22 13.23
C ALA A 140 -23.00 -14.93 12.16
N LEU A 141 -23.12 -15.78 11.14
CA LEU A 141 -24.18 -15.74 10.14
C LEU A 141 -25.47 -16.44 10.61
N GLY A 142 -25.50 -16.96 11.84
CA GLY A 142 -26.68 -17.56 12.45
C GLY A 142 -26.88 -19.05 12.16
N TRP A 143 -25.91 -19.74 11.54
CA TRP A 143 -26.00 -21.19 11.42
C TRP A 143 -25.73 -21.87 12.75
N ASP A 144 -26.65 -22.74 13.18
CA ASP A 144 -26.59 -23.45 14.47
C ASP A 144 -25.89 -24.82 14.36
N GLY A 145 -25.42 -25.18 13.16
CA GLY A 145 -24.76 -26.45 12.88
C GLY A 145 -25.72 -27.60 12.61
N ARG A 146 -27.02 -27.34 12.37
CA ARG A 146 -28.01 -28.33 11.95
C ARG A 146 -28.39 -28.14 10.48
N GLY A 147 -28.77 -29.26 9.84
CA GLY A 147 -29.12 -29.26 8.41
C GLY A 147 -27.95 -28.88 7.50
N ALA A 148 -28.27 -28.48 6.27
CA ALA A 148 -27.31 -27.95 5.32
C ALA A 148 -27.42 -26.42 5.24
N TYR A 149 -26.28 -25.74 5.16
CA TYR A 149 -26.17 -24.29 5.05
C TYR A 149 -25.27 -23.93 3.86
N THR A 150 -25.78 -23.04 3.01
CA THR A 150 -24.97 -22.51 1.89
C THR A 150 -24.08 -21.39 2.40
N PHE A 151 -22.76 -21.66 2.47
CA PHE A 151 -21.77 -20.70 2.89
C PHE A 151 -21.26 -19.90 1.69
N GLY A 152 -21.64 -18.63 1.65
CA GLY A 152 -21.40 -17.70 0.54
C GLY A 152 -22.67 -17.38 -0.24
N ARG A 153 -22.59 -16.38 -1.14
CA ARG A 153 -23.70 -16.02 -2.04
C ARG A 153 -23.35 -16.33 -3.49
N TYR A 154 -24.32 -16.88 -4.22
CA TYR A 154 -24.18 -17.34 -5.59
C TYR A 154 -25.26 -16.73 -6.48
N ASN A 155 -24.94 -16.51 -7.75
CA ASN A 155 -25.94 -16.18 -8.76
C ASN A 155 -26.71 -17.43 -9.24
N ILE A 156 -27.67 -17.23 -10.15
CA ILE A 156 -28.54 -18.28 -10.69
C ILE A 156 -27.79 -19.43 -11.41
N ILE A 157 -26.56 -19.20 -11.86
CA ILE A 157 -25.70 -20.21 -12.51
C ILE A 157 -24.65 -20.80 -11.54
N GLY A 158 -24.80 -20.58 -10.23
CA GLY A 158 -23.94 -21.17 -9.21
C GLY A 158 -22.52 -20.59 -9.13
N ARG A 159 -22.31 -19.34 -9.58
CA ARG A 159 -21.03 -18.61 -9.42
C ARG A 159 -21.09 -17.65 -8.23
N PRO A 160 -20.01 -17.51 -7.44
CA PRO A 160 -19.97 -16.55 -6.34
C PRO A 160 -20.18 -15.10 -6.82
N VAL A 161 -20.91 -14.29 -6.03
CA VAL A 161 -21.23 -12.87 -6.33
C VAL A 161 -20.99 -11.96 -5.12
N VAL A 162 -19.89 -12.18 -4.41
CA VAL A 162 -19.53 -11.46 -3.18
C VAL A 162 -18.36 -10.50 -3.46
N SER A 163 -18.49 -9.25 -3.00
CA SER A 163 -17.44 -8.22 -3.14
C SER A 163 -16.33 -8.40 -2.10
N ALA A 164 -15.18 -7.73 -2.29
CA ALA A 164 -14.09 -7.79 -1.31
C ALA A 164 -14.48 -7.24 0.07
N ARG A 165 -15.38 -6.25 0.13
CA ARG A 165 -15.93 -5.74 1.40
C ARG A 165 -16.75 -6.79 2.12
N GLU A 166 -17.61 -7.48 1.39
CA GLU A 166 -18.45 -8.51 1.96
C GLU A 166 -17.62 -9.73 2.37
N MET A 167 -16.58 -10.08 1.60
CA MET A 167 -15.57 -11.06 1.99
C MET A 167 -14.91 -10.68 3.32
N GLU A 168 -14.38 -9.46 3.43
CA GLU A 168 -13.71 -8.96 4.64
C GLU A 168 -14.63 -9.00 5.87
N GLN A 169 -15.91 -8.66 5.68
CA GLN A 169 -16.86 -8.58 6.78
C GLN A 169 -17.36 -9.95 7.24
N TYR A 170 -17.64 -10.86 6.32
CA TYR A 170 -18.39 -12.08 6.63
C TYR A 170 -17.65 -13.39 6.37
N TYR A 171 -16.75 -13.45 5.40
CA TYR A 171 -16.28 -14.74 4.87
C TYR A 171 -14.78 -14.96 4.96
N GLN A 172 -14.00 -13.92 5.25
CA GLN A 172 -12.56 -14.01 5.38
C GLN A 172 -12.18 -15.01 6.48
N ASN A 173 -11.38 -16.00 6.11
CA ASN A 173 -10.95 -17.08 6.99
C ASN A 173 -9.42 -17.16 7.16
N ASN A 174 -8.65 -16.68 6.18
CA ASN A 174 -7.19 -16.57 6.33
C ASN A 174 -6.59 -15.39 5.55
N PHE A 175 -5.32 -15.08 5.81
CA PHE A 175 -4.55 -14.06 5.11
C PHE A 175 -3.05 -14.37 5.12
N ILE A 176 -2.33 -13.68 4.24
CA ILE A 176 -0.88 -13.66 4.22
C ILE A 176 -0.38 -12.24 3.88
N PRO A 177 0.59 -11.71 4.64
CA PRO A 177 1.22 -10.45 4.28
C PRO A 177 2.19 -10.62 3.09
N VAL A 178 2.29 -9.60 2.27
CA VAL A 178 3.19 -9.49 1.11
C VAL A 178 4.02 -8.23 1.29
N GLY A 179 5.34 -8.31 1.11
CA GLY A 179 6.25 -7.16 1.29
C GLY A 179 6.47 -6.74 2.76
N ALA A 180 6.06 -7.55 3.74
CA ALA A 180 6.22 -7.25 5.17
C ALA A 180 7.61 -7.62 5.73
N SER A 181 8.63 -7.81 4.90
CA SER A 181 9.97 -8.14 5.40
C SER A 181 10.58 -6.93 6.12
N SER A 182 11.19 -7.17 7.28
CA SER A 182 12.03 -6.21 8.02
C SER A 182 13.23 -5.71 7.20
N THR A 183 13.43 -6.26 6.01
CA THR A 183 14.35 -5.78 5.00
C THR A 183 13.64 -4.98 3.89
N ARG A 184 12.85 -3.94 4.24
CA ARG A 184 12.40 -2.92 3.25
C ARG A 184 13.57 -2.35 2.44
N LEU A 185 14.78 -2.42 3.02
CA LEU A 185 16.07 -2.18 2.40
C LEU A 185 16.44 -3.11 1.26
N PHE A 186 15.76 -4.24 0.98
CA PHE A 186 16.04 -5.19 -0.11
C PHE A 186 14.92 -5.30 -1.16
N ASP A 187 13.77 -4.65 -0.94
CA ASP A 187 12.61 -4.79 -1.83
C ASP A 187 12.84 -4.19 -3.23
N THR A 188 12.22 -4.84 -4.22
CA THR A 188 12.17 -4.35 -5.60
C THR A 188 11.29 -3.10 -5.66
N LEU A 189 11.88 -1.99 -6.08
CA LEU A 189 11.14 -0.75 -6.34
C LEU A 189 10.44 -0.88 -7.71
N ASP A 190 9.15 -1.21 -7.67
CA ASP A 190 8.28 -1.29 -8.84
C ASP A 190 6.87 -0.72 -8.53
N ASP A 191 5.98 -0.74 -9.52
CA ASP A 191 4.66 -0.12 -9.41
C ASP A 191 3.79 -0.73 -8.30
N ILE A 192 3.97 -2.01 -7.94
CA ILE A 192 3.20 -2.59 -6.83
C ILE A 192 3.75 -2.15 -5.47
N PHE A 193 5.07 -1.94 -5.35
CA PHE A 193 5.66 -1.33 -4.16
C PHE A 193 5.16 0.11 -3.98
N GLY A 194 5.16 0.93 -5.04
CA GLY A 194 4.66 2.30 -4.98
C GLY A 194 3.14 2.41 -4.74
N SER A 195 2.38 1.35 -5.08
CA SER A 195 0.92 1.32 -4.90
C SER A 195 0.48 0.80 -3.54
N LEU A 196 1.17 -0.20 -3.01
CA LEU A 196 0.71 -1.02 -1.88
C LEU A 196 1.77 -1.23 -0.80
N GLY A 197 3.00 -0.73 -0.98
CA GLY A 197 4.13 -0.99 -0.06
C GLY A 197 4.21 -2.45 0.37
N GLY A 198 3.86 -2.70 1.65
CA GLY A 198 3.49 -4.03 2.13
C GLY A 198 1.99 -4.11 2.39
N PHE A 199 1.34 -5.15 1.89
CA PHE A 199 -0.12 -5.33 1.91
C PHE A 199 -0.52 -6.75 2.31
N ASN A 200 -1.82 -7.03 2.41
CA ASN A 200 -2.32 -8.36 2.71
C ASN A 200 -3.06 -8.97 1.52
N LEU A 201 -2.72 -10.20 1.18
CA LEU A 201 -3.64 -11.08 0.46
C LEU A 201 -4.54 -11.79 1.47
N LYS A 202 -5.84 -11.71 1.26
CA LYS A 202 -6.86 -12.27 2.13
C LYS A 202 -7.74 -13.22 1.36
N MET A 203 -8.30 -14.21 2.04
CA MET A 203 -9.17 -15.17 1.39
C MET A 203 -10.33 -15.64 2.25
N GLY A 204 -11.34 -16.18 1.57
CA GLY A 204 -12.47 -16.93 2.13
C GLY A 204 -12.78 -18.14 1.27
N ILE A 205 -13.31 -19.20 1.88
CA ILE A 205 -13.76 -20.41 1.19
C ILE A 205 -15.27 -20.53 1.24
N PHE A 206 -15.86 -20.95 0.13
CA PHE A 206 -17.30 -20.97 -0.13
C PHE A 206 -17.73 -22.41 -0.43
N GLY A 207 -18.89 -22.80 0.06
CA GLY A 207 -19.32 -24.20 -0.02
C GLY A 207 -20.67 -24.47 0.62
N THR A 208 -20.87 -25.73 0.99
CA THR A 208 -22.05 -26.17 1.74
C THR A 208 -21.59 -26.78 3.05
N ALA A 209 -21.94 -26.14 4.16
CA ALA A 209 -21.68 -26.67 5.48
C ALA A 209 -22.86 -27.55 5.91
N PHE A 210 -22.59 -28.70 6.52
CA PHE A 210 -23.65 -29.60 6.96
C PHE A 210 -23.20 -30.48 8.11
N ARG A 211 -24.16 -31.04 8.84
CA ARG A 211 -23.92 -32.10 9.82
C ARG A 211 -24.16 -33.45 9.16
N ASP A 212 -23.15 -34.32 9.19
CA ASP A 212 -23.20 -35.65 8.60
C ASP A 212 -23.82 -36.67 9.57
N ILE A 213 -24.03 -37.90 9.10
CA ILE A 213 -24.63 -39.00 9.88
C ILE A 213 -23.79 -39.40 11.10
N ASP A 214 -22.49 -39.12 11.08
CA ASP A 214 -21.58 -39.33 12.22
C ASP A 214 -21.67 -38.22 13.28
N ASN A 215 -22.66 -37.32 13.13
CA ASN A 215 -22.92 -36.18 13.99
C ASN A 215 -21.76 -35.15 14.03
N LYS A 216 -20.83 -35.18 13.06
CA LYS A 216 -19.80 -34.15 12.91
C LYS A 216 -20.21 -33.15 11.85
N VAL A 217 -19.60 -31.96 11.92
CA VAL A 217 -19.84 -30.87 10.98
C VAL A 217 -18.75 -30.86 9.92
N TYR A 218 -19.16 -30.71 8.66
CA TYR A 218 -18.27 -30.63 7.50
C TYR A 218 -18.59 -29.42 6.65
N LEU A 219 -17.60 -29.00 5.86
CA LEU A 219 -17.75 -28.07 4.75
C LEU A 219 -17.31 -28.74 3.46
N ASP A 220 -18.25 -28.87 2.52
CA ASP A 220 -17.96 -29.20 1.13
C ASP A 220 -17.65 -27.92 0.36
N VAL A 221 -16.36 -27.67 0.13
CA VAL A 221 -15.85 -26.47 -0.53
C VAL A 221 -16.04 -26.56 -2.04
N LYS A 222 -16.51 -25.45 -2.63
CA LYS A 222 -16.73 -25.29 -4.08
C LYS A 222 -15.88 -24.17 -4.68
N TYR A 223 -15.58 -23.14 -3.89
CA TYR A 223 -14.80 -21.99 -4.34
C TYR A 223 -13.89 -21.44 -3.25
N ALA A 224 -12.79 -20.82 -3.67
CA ALA A 224 -12.00 -19.90 -2.86
C ALA A 224 -12.02 -18.53 -3.52
N GLY A 225 -12.22 -17.48 -2.73
CA GLY A 225 -12.12 -16.09 -3.16
C GLY A 225 -10.89 -15.44 -2.53
N VAL A 226 -10.05 -14.78 -3.32
CA VAL A 226 -8.85 -14.09 -2.86
C VAL A 226 -8.88 -12.63 -3.29
N TYR A 227 -8.50 -11.72 -2.40
CA TYR A 227 -8.43 -10.28 -2.68
C TYR A 227 -7.24 -9.64 -1.93
N ALA A 228 -6.75 -8.53 -2.46
CA ALA A 228 -5.76 -7.70 -1.80
C ALA A 228 -6.45 -6.63 -0.93
N LYS A 229 -5.89 -6.36 0.25
CA LYS A 229 -6.29 -5.26 1.13
C LYS A 229 -5.05 -4.48 1.56
N ASP A 230 -5.17 -3.17 1.52
CA ASP A 230 -4.16 -2.24 2.04
C ASP A 230 -4.77 -0.89 2.47
N THR A 231 -3.96 0.03 2.98
CA THR A 231 -4.31 1.46 3.16
C THR A 231 -3.35 2.34 2.37
N PHE A 232 -3.89 3.33 1.67
CA PHE A 232 -3.10 4.35 0.99
C PHE A 232 -3.20 5.65 1.79
N ASP A 233 -2.17 5.90 2.59
CA ASP A 233 -2.14 6.98 3.56
C ASP A 233 -0.73 7.51 3.77
N PHE A 234 -0.66 8.72 4.31
CA PHE A 234 0.59 9.36 4.68
C PHE A 234 0.57 9.77 6.16
N ILE A 235 0.17 8.85 7.04
CA ILE A 235 0.19 9.04 8.50
C ILE A 235 1.34 8.27 9.16
N ASN A 236 1.86 8.78 10.28
CA ASN A 236 3.00 8.20 11.00
C ASN A 236 2.51 7.23 12.10
N GLU A 237 2.85 5.93 11.98
CA GLU A 237 2.40 4.89 12.92
C GLU A 237 3.13 4.87 14.28
N THR A 238 4.35 5.41 14.34
CA THR A 238 5.20 5.36 15.54
C THR A 238 5.69 6.75 15.96
N GLY A 239 4.99 7.79 15.49
CA GLY A 239 5.41 9.19 15.66
C GLY A 239 6.65 9.61 14.85
N GLN A 240 7.36 8.65 14.22
CA GLN A 240 8.47 8.95 13.32
C GLN A 240 7.98 9.29 11.92
N ASP A 241 8.56 10.35 11.33
CA ASP A 241 8.24 10.80 9.98
C ASP A 241 8.81 9.84 8.92
N GLN A 242 7.94 8.98 8.39
CA GLN A 242 8.37 7.91 7.49
C GLN A 242 8.96 8.47 6.20
N TYR A 243 10.16 8.00 5.86
CA TYR A 243 10.82 8.28 4.59
C TYR A 243 10.21 7.46 3.44
N LEU A 244 9.89 8.14 2.34
CA LEU A 244 9.20 7.60 1.15
C LEU A 244 10.10 7.59 -0.09
N GLY A 245 11.37 7.94 0.06
CA GLY A 245 12.38 7.90 -0.99
C GLY A 245 12.91 9.27 -1.40
N THR A 246 14.01 9.25 -2.16
CA THR A 246 14.54 10.43 -2.82
C THR A 246 14.00 10.44 -4.24
N TRP A 247 13.28 11.48 -4.60
CA TRP A 247 12.59 11.60 -5.88
C TRP A 247 13.22 12.67 -6.75
N THR A 248 13.29 12.41 -8.05
CA THR A 248 13.56 13.42 -9.09
C THR A 248 12.36 13.52 -10.02
N GLN A 249 12.41 14.44 -10.99
CA GLN A 249 11.39 14.53 -12.03
C GLN A 249 11.28 13.30 -12.92
N ASP A 250 12.26 12.39 -12.88
CA ASP A 250 12.31 11.19 -13.72
C ASP A 250 12.03 9.89 -12.95
N GLY A 251 11.91 9.96 -11.62
CA GLY A 251 11.52 8.83 -10.79
C GLY A 251 12.21 8.81 -9.42
N ILE A 252 11.95 7.76 -8.67
CA ILE A 252 12.64 7.48 -7.41
C ILE A 252 14.08 7.04 -7.68
N LEU A 253 15.02 7.53 -6.87
CA LEU A 253 16.40 7.11 -6.96
C LEU A 253 16.57 5.67 -6.46
N THR A 254 17.27 4.87 -7.25
CA THR A 254 17.72 3.54 -6.84
C THR A 254 18.83 3.66 -5.80
N ARG A 255 19.09 2.58 -5.04
CA ARG A 255 20.12 2.57 -3.97
C ARG A 255 21.50 3.05 -4.44
N ALA A 256 21.92 2.68 -5.65
CA ALA A 256 23.20 3.13 -6.21
C ALA A 256 23.22 4.65 -6.37
N LYS A 257 22.12 5.25 -6.84
CA LYS A 257 21.98 6.71 -6.95
C LYS A 257 21.83 7.38 -5.58
N THR A 258 21.18 6.75 -4.61
CA THR A 258 21.11 7.26 -3.23
C THR A 258 22.47 7.24 -2.53
N ALA A 259 23.27 6.19 -2.74
CA ALA A 259 24.65 6.13 -2.24
C ALA A 259 25.53 7.21 -2.89
N LEU A 260 25.39 7.44 -4.20
CA LEU A 260 26.03 8.57 -4.88
C LEU A 260 25.57 9.92 -4.32
N ALA A 261 24.30 10.06 -3.93
CA ALA A 261 23.77 11.26 -3.27
C ALA A 261 24.38 11.49 -1.89
N TYR A 262 24.73 10.43 -1.16
CA TYR A 262 25.42 10.54 0.12
C TYR A 262 26.91 10.87 -0.09
N ILE A 263 27.58 10.26 -1.05
CA ILE A 263 28.99 10.56 -1.33
C ILE A 263 29.15 12.00 -1.84
N SER A 264 28.18 12.52 -2.59
CA SER A 264 28.20 13.90 -3.08
C SER A 264 28.14 14.96 -1.98
N THR A 265 27.69 14.63 -0.76
CA THR A 265 27.69 15.61 0.34
C THR A 265 29.10 15.93 0.84
N PHE A 266 30.08 15.07 0.56
CA PHE A 266 31.46 15.22 1.02
C PHE A 266 32.48 15.39 -0.12
N ASN A 267 32.02 15.43 -1.38
CA ASN A 267 32.90 15.54 -2.54
C ASN A 267 32.24 16.34 -3.68
N ASP A 268 32.74 17.56 -3.91
CA ASP A 268 32.17 18.49 -4.89
C ASP A 268 32.22 17.97 -6.33
N SER A 269 33.25 17.20 -6.70
CA SER A 269 33.36 16.59 -8.03
C SER A 269 32.29 15.52 -8.25
N VAL A 270 32.01 14.71 -7.22
CA VAL A 270 30.91 13.72 -7.25
C VAL A 270 29.56 14.43 -7.20
N LYS A 271 29.46 15.58 -6.52
CA LYS A 271 28.25 16.42 -6.47
C LYS A 271 27.84 16.96 -7.82
N ILE A 272 28.78 17.52 -8.59
CA ILE A 272 28.52 17.97 -9.97
C ILE A 272 28.09 16.79 -10.86
N TYR A 273 28.78 15.65 -10.76
CA TYR A 273 28.45 14.45 -11.53
C TYR A 273 27.05 13.91 -11.18
N TYR A 274 26.72 13.91 -9.90
CA TYR A 274 25.42 13.50 -9.39
C TYR A 274 24.28 14.34 -9.97
N TYR A 275 24.34 15.68 -9.88
CA TYR A 275 23.28 16.54 -10.45
C TYR A 275 23.20 16.48 -11.97
N LYS A 276 24.32 16.26 -12.67
CA LYS A 276 24.29 16.01 -14.12
C LYS A 276 23.55 14.70 -14.46
N LEU A 277 23.59 13.71 -13.58
CA LEU A 277 22.92 12.42 -13.76
C LEU A 277 21.45 12.40 -13.30
N THR A 278 21.10 13.18 -12.28
CA THR A 278 19.78 13.15 -11.64
C THR A 278 18.89 14.34 -11.96
N GLY A 279 19.46 15.37 -12.60
CA GLY A 279 18.83 16.67 -12.78
C GLY A 279 18.97 17.55 -11.53
N ASN A 280 18.53 18.80 -11.64
CA ASN A 280 18.57 19.78 -10.57
C ASN A 280 17.25 19.87 -9.76
N LYS A 281 16.28 19.00 -10.04
CA LYS A 281 15.03 18.90 -9.29
C LYS A 281 14.94 17.58 -8.54
N ILE A 282 15.22 17.66 -7.24
CA ILE A 282 15.34 16.51 -6.34
C ILE A 282 14.82 16.85 -4.94
N ALA A 283 14.20 15.89 -4.26
CA ALA A 283 13.83 16.02 -2.85
C ALA A 283 13.83 14.66 -2.13
N GLN A 284 14.17 14.66 -0.84
CA GLN A 284 13.79 13.59 0.06
C GLN A 284 12.33 13.78 0.46
N ILE A 285 11.50 12.76 0.21
CA ILE A 285 10.07 12.82 0.45
C ILE A 285 9.72 11.98 1.68
N HIS A 286 8.89 12.53 2.54
CA HIS A 286 8.38 11.92 3.75
C HIS A 286 6.86 12.06 3.85
N ASN A 287 6.25 11.34 4.80
CA ASN A 287 4.84 11.49 5.13
C ASN A 287 4.47 12.94 5.46
N SER A 288 5.33 13.67 6.20
CA SER A 288 5.09 15.06 6.57
C SER A 288 4.94 16.01 5.36
N ASP A 289 5.56 15.73 4.22
CA ASP A 289 5.40 16.55 3.01
C ASP A 289 3.98 16.43 2.43
N PHE A 290 3.39 15.24 2.48
CA PHE A 290 2.00 15.01 2.11
C PHE A 290 1.03 15.59 3.14
N GLN A 291 1.32 15.46 4.44
CA GLN A 291 0.51 16.10 5.49
C GLN A 291 0.51 17.62 5.33
N HIS A 292 1.67 18.23 5.06
CA HIS A 292 1.76 19.66 4.78
C HIS A 292 0.97 20.07 3.54
N TYR A 293 1.03 19.27 2.47
CA TYR A 293 0.16 19.49 1.30
C TYR A 293 -1.32 19.48 1.71
N ARG A 294 -1.73 18.51 2.54
CA ARG A 294 -3.11 18.38 3.01
C ARG A 294 -3.61 19.61 3.74
N ASP A 295 -2.84 20.04 4.72
CA ASP A 295 -3.17 21.20 5.57
C ASP A 295 -3.23 22.49 4.74
N LYS A 296 -2.31 22.65 3.78
CA LYS A 296 -2.22 23.85 2.95
C LYS A 296 -3.31 23.95 1.89
N ASN A 297 -3.69 22.84 1.28
CA ASN A 297 -4.56 22.82 0.10
C ASN A 297 -5.99 22.36 0.40
N ASN A 298 -6.27 21.89 1.62
CA ASN A 298 -7.54 21.27 2.00
C ASN A 298 -7.93 20.10 1.05
N LYS A 299 -6.92 19.37 0.60
CA LYS A 299 -6.96 18.25 -0.38
C LYS A 299 -5.92 17.22 -0.02
N GLY A 300 -6.12 15.94 -0.32
CA GLY A 300 -5.22 14.89 0.13
C GLY A 300 -5.93 13.95 1.08
N GLY A 301 -6.72 13.03 0.52
CA GLY A 301 -7.55 12.12 1.29
C GLY A 301 -6.99 10.71 1.31
N ASP A 302 -6.75 10.18 2.50
CA ASP A 302 -6.37 8.78 2.69
C ASP A 302 -7.54 7.85 2.34
N PHE A 303 -7.27 6.59 2.04
CA PHE A 303 -8.32 5.61 1.78
C PHE A 303 -7.84 4.16 1.96
N VAL A 304 -8.79 3.26 2.20
CA VAL A 304 -8.57 1.82 2.17
C VAL A 304 -8.53 1.36 0.70
N ILE A 305 -7.68 0.39 0.39
CA ILE A 305 -7.68 -0.28 -0.90
C ILE A 305 -8.25 -1.69 -0.71
N LEU A 306 -9.21 -2.05 -1.55
CA LEU A 306 -9.68 -3.43 -1.72
C LEU A 306 -9.66 -3.77 -3.22
N SER A 307 -9.00 -4.86 -3.60
CA SER A 307 -9.09 -5.30 -5.00
C SER A 307 -10.45 -5.92 -5.32
N ASP A 308 -10.65 -6.27 -6.59
CA ASP A 308 -11.65 -7.27 -6.93
C ASP A 308 -11.33 -8.63 -6.29
N VAL A 309 -12.33 -9.52 -6.23
CA VAL A 309 -12.15 -10.88 -5.72
C VAL A 309 -11.85 -11.80 -6.89
N LEU A 310 -10.69 -12.46 -6.85
CA LEU A 310 -10.37 -13.56 -7.73
C LEU A 310 -10.99 -14.85 -7.19
N TRP A 311 -11.95 -15.40 -7.94
CA TRP A 311 -12.62 -16.64 -7.61
C TRP A 311 -11.98 -17.84 -8.31
N LEU A 312 -11.65 -18.85 -7.52
CA LEU A 312 -11.12 -20.13 -7.98
C LEU A 312 -12.11 -21.24 -7.64
N LYS A 313 -12.36 -22.16 -8.58
CA LYS A 313 -13.05 -23.41 -8.25
C LYS A 313 -12.14 -24.26 -7.36
N GLN A 314 -12.75 -24.90 -6.38
CA GLN A 314 -12.10 -25.78 -5.41
C GLN A 314 -13.00 -27.00 -5.20
N SER A 315 -12.40 -28.08 -4.71
CA SER A 315 -13.12 -29.27 -4.31
C SER A 315 -12.44 -29.89 -3.11
N GLY A 316 -13.21 -30.14 -2.05
CA GLY A 316 -12.70 -30.81 -0.86
C GLY A 316 -13.77 -30.82 0.23
N ARG A 317 -13.72 -31.85 1.07
CA ARG A 317 -14.55 -31.97 2.27
C ARG A 317 -13.66 -31.80 3.48
N TYR A 318 -13.98 -30.82 4.32
CA TYR A 318 -13.19 -30.50 5.51
C TYR A 318 -14.06 -30.62 6.75
N ARG A 319 -13.58 -31.36 7.75
CA ARG A 319 -14.22 -31.40 9.06
C ARG A 319 -14.07 -30.02 9.72
N LEU A 320 -15.15 -29.54 10.31
CA LEU A 320 -15.19 -28.33 11.11
C LEU A 320 -15.30 -28.70 12.59
N ASP A 321 -14.39 -28.19 13.40
CA ASP A 321 -14.47 -28.29 14.86
C ASP A 321 -15.55 -27.31 15.35
N TRP A 322 -16.79 -27.82 15.38
CA TRP A 322 -17.98 -27.00 15.63
C TRP A 322 -18.24 -26.73 17.11
N ASP A 323 -17.84 -27.66 17.97
CA ASP A 323 -18.05 -27.59 19.41
C ASP A 323 -17.07 -26.59 20.07
#